data_AF-A0A936ABT0-F1
#
_entry.id   AF-A0A936ABT0-F1
#
_cell.length_a   1.000
_cell.length_b   1.000
_cell.length_c   1.000
_cell.angle_alpha   90.00
_cell.angle_beta   90.00
_cell.angle_gamma   90.00
#
_symmetry.space_group_name_H-M   'P 1'
#
loop_
_entity.id
_entity.type
_entity.pdbx_description
1 polymer ?
#
loop_
_entity_poly.entity_id
_entity_poly.type
_entity_poly.pdbx_seq_one_letter_code
_entity_poly.pdbx_strand_id
1 'polypeptide(L)' 'MSGLPIPRLGRPEDIAYLALFLASDLSGHIKGQLISVSGGAYMP' A
#
# COMPACT_ATOMS: atom_id res chain seq x y z
N MET A 1 -1.59 -22.51 -5.56
CA MET A 1 -0.87 -21.28 -5.18
C MET A 1 -1.83 -20.10 -5.29
N SER A 2 -2.58 -19.73 -4.24
CA SER A 2 -3.32 -18.45 -4.22
C SER A 2 -4.15 -18.33 -2.94
N GLY A 3 -3.57 -17.75 -1.89
CA GLY A 3 -4.31 -17.27 -0.71
C GLY A 3 -4.36 -15.74 -0.64
N LEU A 4 -3.91 -15.05 -1.69
CA LEU A 4 -3.82 -13.60 -1.74
C LEU A 4 -5.12 -13.02 -2.32
N PRO A 5 -5.79 -12.07 -1.64
CA PRO A 5 -6.95 -11.37 -2.15
C PRO A 5 -6.72 -10.73 -3.53
N ILE A 6 -5.52 -10.18 -3.75
CA ILE A 6 -5.09 -9.76 -5.08
C ILE A 6 -4.23 -10.89 -5.67
N PRO A 7 -4.65 -11.55 -6.76
CA PRO A 7 -3.99 -12.74 -7.29
C PRO A 7 -2.78 -12.41 -8.18
N ARG A 8 -1.88 -11.53 -7.69
CA ARG A 8 -0.59 -11.23 -8.33
C ARG A 8 0.44 -10.83 -7.28
N LEU A 9 1.71 -10.97 -7.63
CA LEU A 9 2.79 -10.34 -6.87
C LEU A 9 2.65 -8.81 -6.94
N GLY A 10 3.02 -8.16 -5.83
CA GLY A 10 3.21 -6.73 -5.79
C GLY A 10 4.32 -6.32 -6.76
N ARG A 11 4.17 -5.14 -7.34
CA ARG A 11 5.19 -4.51 -8.19
C ARG A 11 5.77 -3.31 -7.44
N PRO A 12 7.00 -2.86 -7.77
CA PRO A 12 7.60 -1.68 -7.15
C PRO A 12 6.67 -0.44 -7.21
N GLU A 13 5.89 -0.31 -8.28
CA GLU A 13 4.96 0.80 -8.47
C GLU A 13 3.84 0.83 -7.43
N ASP A 14 3.40 -0.32 -6.91
CA ASP A 14 2.34 -0.37 -5.89
C ASP A 14 2.78 0.37 -4.61
N ILE A 15 4.06 0.26 -4.25
CA ILE A 15 4.64 0.99 -3.11
C ILE A 15 4.92 2.45 -3.51
N ALA A 16 5.47 2.67 -4.71
CA ALA A 16 5.82 4.01 -5.17
C ALA A 16 4.61 4.95 -5.23
N TYR A 17 3.44 4.45 -5.64
CA TYR A 17 2.21 5.25 -5.67
C TYR A 17 1.72 5.62 -4.27
N LEU A 18 1.80 4.72 -3.29
CA LEU A 18 1.48 5.09 -1.90
C LEU A 18 2.47 6.14 -1.38
N ALA A 19 3.76 5.96 -1.64
CA ALA A 19 4.79 6.92 -1.24
C ALA A 19 4.54 8.30 -1.88
N LEU A 20 4.19 8.34 -3.17
CA LEU A 20 3.86 9.57 -3.88
C LEU A 20 2.63 10.25 -3.28
N PHE A 21 1.58 9.49 -2.97
CA PHE A 21 0.40 10.02 -2.29
C PHE A 21 0.77 10.62 -0.92
N LEU A 22 1.54 9.90 -0.10
CA LEU A 22 1.97 10.34 1.22
C LEU A 22 2.92 11.55 1.21
N ALA A 23 3.66 11.73 0.12
CA ALA A 23 4.53 12.88 -0.11
C ALA A 23 3.76 14.11 -0.64
N SER A 24 2.54 13.92 -1.14
CA SER A 24 1.72 15.00 -1.68
C SER A 24 0.88 15.70 -0.61
N ASP A 25 0.34 16.88 -0.94
CA ASP A 25 -0.58 17.60 -0.05
C ASP A 25 -1.91 16.86 0.19
N LEU A 26 -2.23 15.87 -0.66
CA LEU A 26 -3.47 15.08 -0.56
C LEU A 26 -3.55 14.27 0.74
N SER A 27 -2.40 13.93 1.33
CA SER A 27 -2.33 13.19 2.59
C SER A 27 -2.08 14.11 3.80
N GLY A 28 -2.41 15.40 3.70
CA GLY A 28 -2.06 16.41 4.73
C GLY A 28 -2.51 16.05 6.16
N HIS A 29 -3.61 15.31 6.31
CA HIS A 29 -4.15 14.86 7.60
C HIS A 29 -3.83 13.39 7.95
N ILE A 30 -3.04 12.69 7.13
CA ILE A 30 -2.68 11.29 7.38
C ILE A 30 -1.27 11.27 7.97
N LYS A 31 -1.19 11.10 9.30
CA LYS A 31 0.05 11.03 10.07
C LYS A 31 -0.01 9.89 11.09
N GLY A 32 1.16 9.33 11.42
CA GLY A 32 1.28 8.25 12.42
C GLY A 32 0.63 6.92 12.02
N GLN A 33 0.27 6.74 10.75
CA GLN A 33 -0.38 5.52 10.26
C GLN A 33 0.65 4.55 9.67
N LEU A 34 0.44 3.27 9.94
CA LEU A 34 1.09 2.17 9.23
C LEU A 34 0.14 1.67 8.13
N ILE A 35 0.57 1.75 6.87
CA ILE A 35 -0.25 1.33 5.73
C ILE A 35 0.38 0.10 5.07
N SER A 36 -0.38 -1.00 5.02
CA SER A 36 0.04 -2.27 4.40
C SER A 36 -0.19 -2.24 2.89
N VAL A 37 0.88 -2.39 2.09
CA VAL A 37 0.82 -2.55 0.62
C VAL A 37 1.16 -4.00 0.26
N SER A 38 0.33 -4.94 0.72
CA SER A 38 0.64 -6.37 0.65
C SER A 38 -0.28 -7.17 -0.29
N GLY A 39 -1.16 -6.49 -1.04
CA GLY A 39 -2.18 -7.17 -1.85
C GLY A 39 -3.16 -8.02 -1.03
N GLY A 40 -3.30 -7.70 0.26
CA GLY A 40 -4.14 -8.43 1.21
C GLY A 40 -3.47 -9.62 1.90
N ALA A 41 -2.14 -9.78 1.78
CA ALA A 41 -1.40 -10.81 2.51
C ALA A 41 -1.32 -10.53 4.02
N TYR A 42 -1.39 -9.26 4.41
CA TYR A 42 -1.32 -8.81 5.79
C TYR A 42 -2.28 -7.62 6.00
N MET A 43 -3.19 -7.76 6.95
CA MET A 43 -4.13 -6.72 7.36
C MET A 43 -4.02 -6.57 8.88
N PRO A 44 -3.42 -5.47 9.37
CA PRO A 44 -3.41 -5.17 10.80
C PRO A 44 -4.79 -4.78 11.33
#